data_AF-A0A7Y4R9C0-F1
#
_entry.id   AF-A0A7Y4R9C0-F1
#
_cell.length_a   1.000
_cell.length_b   1.000
_cell.length_c   1.000
_cell.angle_alpha   90.00
_cell.angle_beta   90.00
_cell.angle_gamma   90.00
#
_symmetry.space_group_name_H-M   'P 1'
#
loop_
_entity.id
_entity.type
_entity.pdbx_description
1 polymer ?
#
loop_
_entity_poly.entity_id
_entity_poly.type
_entity_poly.pdbx_seq_one_letter_code
_entity_poly.pdbx_strand_id
1 'polypeptide(L)'
;MTAHLRIRELLADPVLISRDSARSIGIRLGELLRDAAANGTVRGSVGAVVDFDGVATCAPSCADEFVFVFKELVGAGVNAGIPSLVIMNPPTRLSNMLRAIGRGQGMTVEEQPDGSWLLTDSGWDGG
;
A
#
# COMPACT_ATOMS: atom_id res chain seq x y z
N MET A 1 10.77 -11.23 -4.23
CA MET A 1 11.45 -9.94 -3.99
C MET A 1 10.37 -8.91 -3.68
N THR A 2 10.52 -8.11 -2.63
CA THR A 2 9.50 -7.16 -2.17
C THR A 2 9.82 -5.76 -2.69
N ALA A 3 8.85 -5.06 -3.28
CA ALA A 3 9.03 -3.66 -3.66
C ALA A 3 8.87 -2.78 -2.42
N HIS A 4 9.94 -2.09 -2.03
CA HIS A 4 9.95 -1.27 -0.81
C HIS A 4 9.92 0.21 -1.17
N LEU A 5 8.97 0.95 -0.61
CA LEU A 5 8.79 2.37 -0.84
C LEU A 5 8.77 3.11 0.49
N ARG A 6 9.70 4.06 0.67
CA ARG A 6 9.75 4.94 1.83
C ARG A 6 9.15 6.30 1.48
N ILE A 7 8.11 6.72 2.20
CA ILE A 7 7.40 7.96 1.86
C ILE A 7 8.28 9.18 2.01
N ARG A 8 9.18 9.20 3.01
CA ARG A 8 10.16 10.29 3.21
C ARG A 8 11.12 10.49 2.03
N GLU A 9 11.31 9.47 1.19
CA GLU A 9 12.16 9.56 -0.01
C GLU A 9 11.39 10.14 -1.21
N LEU A 10 10.05 10.18 -1.12
CA LEU A 10 9.17 10.75 -2.16
C LEU A 10 8.70 12.16 -1.84
N LEU A 11 8.53 12.49 -0.57
CA LEU A 11 7.99 13.77 -0.12
C LEU A 11 9.07 14.54 0.63
N ALA A 12 9.35 15.77 0.18
CA ALA A 12 10.33 16.65 0.81
C ALA A 12 9.95 17.04 2.25
N ASP A 13 8.64 17.06 2.56
CA ASP A 13 8.10 17.29 3.90
C ASP A 13 6.89 16.36 4.15
N PRO A 14 7.11 15.16 4.71
CA PRO A 14 6.07 14.15 4.88
C PRO A 14 5.17 14.39 6.11
N VAL A 15 5.16 15.59 6.71
CA VAL A 15 4.40 15.85 7.95
C VAL A 15 2.88 15.63 7.78
N LEU A 16 2.33 15.97 6.61
CA LEU A 16 0.91 15.76 6.29
C LEU A 16 0.75 15.17 4.89
N ILE A 17 0.22 13.94 4.81
CA ILE A 17 -0.12 13.32 3.54
C ILE A 17 -1.55 13.67 3.15
N SER A 18 -1.68 14.29 1.98
CA SER A 18 -2.95 14.64 1.35
C SER A 18 -3.45 13.51 0.43
N ARG A 19 -4.67 13.67 -0.11
CA ARG A 19 -5.20 12.81 -1.16
C ARG A 19 -4.28 12.76 -2.39
N ASP A 20 -3.80 13.91 -2.84
CA ASP A 20 -2.94 14.00 -4.03
C ASP A 20 -1.58 13.35 -3.80
N SER A 21 -1.06 13.44 -2.57
CA SER A 21 0.14 12.75 -2.13
C SER A 21 -0.07 11.23 -2.15
N ALA A 22 -1.19 10.73 -1.63
CA ALA A 22 -1.53 9.29 -1.67
C ALA A 22 -1.59 8.76 -3.10
N ARG A 23 -2.21 9.51 -4.01
CA ARG A 23 -2.28 9.15 -5.43
C ARG A 23 -0.89 9.10 -6.09
N SER A 24 -0.05 10.09 -5.81
CA SER A 24 1.33 10.14 -6.31
C SER A 24 2.17 8.96 -5.80
N ILE A 25 2.04 8.63 -4.51
CA ILE A 25 2.69 7.46 -3.89
C ILE A 25 2.24 6.17 -4.59
N GLY A 26 0.93 6.03 -4.82
CA GLY A 26 0.39 4.84 -5.47
C GLY A 26 0.82 4.70 -6.94
N ILE A 27 0.91 5.79 -7.71
CA ILE A 27 1.49 5.76 -9.07
C ILE A 27 2.93 5.25 -9.02
N ARG A 28 3.73 5.81 -8.11
CA ARG A 28 5.14 5.42 -7.95
C ARG A 28 5.29 3.96 -7.52
N LEU A 29 4.43 3.50 -6.61
CA LEU A 29 4.37 2.11 -6.21
C LEU A 29 4.07 1.20 -7.42
N GLY A 30 3.09 1.57 -8.24
CA GLY A 30 2.75 0.85 -9.46
C GLY A 30 3.87 0.78 -10.49
N GLU A 31 4.69 1.83 -10.61
CA GLU A 31 5.91 1.80 -11.43
C GLU A 31 6.94 0.80 -10.87
N LEU A 32 7.26 0.88 -9.58
CA LEU A 32 8.22 -0.02 -8.94
C LEU A 32 7.83 -1.49 -9.09
N LEU A 33 6.54 -1.76 -8.95
CA LEU A 33 5.97 -3.09 -9.11
C LEU A 33 6.06 -3.59 -10.56
N ARG A 34 5.74 -2.74 -11.53
CA ARG A 34 5.90 -3.04 -12.96
C ARG A 34 7.35 -3.32 -13.33
N ASP A 35 8.27 -2.50 -12.84
CA ASP A 35 9.71 -2.66 -13.09
C ASP A 35 10.23 -3.96 -12.49
N ALA A 36 9.81 -4.29 -11.27
CA ALA A 36 10.16 -5.55 -10.63
C ALA A 36 9.64 -6.76 -11.42
N ALA A 37 8.39 -6.69 -11.90
CA ALA A 37 7.78 -7.73 -12.72
C ALA A 37 8.49 -7.91 -14.08
N ALA A 38 8.79 -6.80 -14.76
CA ALA A 38 9.44 -6.80 -16.07
C ALA A 38 10.87 -7.39 -16.04
N ASN A 39 11.60 -7.18 -14.95
CA ASN A 39 12.98 -7.68 -14.79
C ASN A 39 13.05 -9.17 -14.39
N GLY A 40 11.93 -9.90 -14.40
CA GLY A 40 11.88 -11.33 -14.06
C GLY A 40 12.31 -11.63 -12.62
N THR A 41 12.44 -10.59 -11.79
CA THR A 41 12.89 -10.67 -10.39
C THR A 41 11.73 -11.02 -9.45
N VAL A 42 10.52 -11.05 -9.99
CA VAL A 42 9.28 -11.43 -9.32
C VAL A 42 8.97 -12.89 -9.66
N ARG A 43 9.43 -13.81 -8.81
CA ARG A 43 8.91 -15.18 -8.71
C ARG A 43 8.23 -15.35 -7.36
N GLY A 44 6.94 -15.67 -7.35
CA GLY A 44 6.13 -15.88 -6.14
C GLY A 44 5.29 -14.67 -5.70
N SER A 45 4.58 -14.83 -4.58
CA SER A 45 3.75 -13.84 -3.87
C SER A 45 4.55 -12.60 -3.48
N VAL A 46 4.55 -11.56 -4.32
CA VAL A 46 5.32 -10.34 -4.07
C VAL A 46 4.46 -9.33 -3.34
N GLY A 47 4.81 -9.04 -2.09
CA GLY A 47 4.23 -7.92 -1.35
C GLY A 47 4.81 -6.58 -1.79
N ALA A 48 4.00 -5.53 -1.77
CA ALA A 48 4.48 -4.15 -1.70
C ALA A 48 4.72 -3.80 -0.22
N VAL A 49 5.73 -2.99 0.10
CA VAL A 49 5.89 -2.39 1.43
C VAL A 49 5.92 -0.89 1.28
N VAL A 50 5.09 -0.20 2.06
CA VAL A 50 5.10 1.27 2.16
C VAL A 50 5.37 1.67 3.60
N ASP A 51 6.47 2.39 3.78
CA ASP A 51 6.97 2.84 5.07
C ASP A 51 6.62 4.31 5.30
N PHE A 52 5.82 4.55 6.34
CA PHE A 52 5.35 5.85 6.80
C PHE A 52 6.26 6.46 7.90
N ASP A 53 7.47 5.93 8.11
CA ASP A 53 8.44 6.56 9.00
C ASP A 53 8.63 8.06 8.70
N GLY A 54 8.53 8.88 9.73
CA GLY A 54 8.56 10.35 9.64
C GLY A 54 7.25 11.02 9.22
N VAL A 55 6.19 10.27 8.92
CA VAL A 55 4.86 10.82 8.62
C VAL A 55 4.09 11.07 9.92
N ALA A 56 3.82 12.33 10.25
CA ALA A 56 3.13 12.67 11.49
C ALA A 56 1.62 12.38 11.42
N THR A 57 0.98 12.65 10.27
CA THR A 57 -0.46 12.45 10.10
C THR A 57 -0.87 12.27 8.64
N CYS A 58 -1.99 11.59 8.44
CA CYS A 58 -2.69 11.49 7.16
C CYS A 58 -4.08 12.13 7.27
N ALA A 59 -4.51 12.83 6.23
CA ALA A 59 -5.92 13.23 6.13
C ALA A 59 -6.81 11.98 5.99
N PRO A 60 -8.08 12.00 6.44
CA PRO A 60 -9.00 10.86 6.21
C PRO A 60 -9.10 10.45 4.73
N SER A 61 -9.18 11.44 3.84
CA SER A 61 -9.21 11.24 2.39
C SER A 61 -7.93 10.63 1.81
N CYS A 62 -6.80 10.70 2.53
CA CYS A 62 -5.57 10.00 2.15
C CYS A 62 -5.73 8.49 2.31
N ALA A 63 -6.39 8.03 3.38
CA ALA A 63 -6.58 6.60 3.62
C ALA A 63 -7.47 5.95 2.55
N ASP A 64 -8.57 6.64 2.19
CA ASP A 64 -9.48 6.22 1.13
C ASP A 64 -8.76 6.07 -0.21
N GLU A 65 -8.03 7.13 -0.60
CA GLU A 65 -7.31 7.14 -1.87
C GLU A 65 -6.20 6.09 -1.91
N PHE A 66 -5.52 5.85 -0.79
CA PHE A 66 -4.45 4.85 -0.72
C PHE A 66 -4.97 3.42 -0.95
N VAL A 67 -6.08 3.06 -0.29
CA VAL A 67 -6.74 1.77 -0.50
C VAL A 67 -7.28 1.68 -1.92
N PHE A 68 -7.87 2.75 -2.44
CA PHE A 68 -8.39 2.79 -3.81
C PHE A 68 -7.28 2.55 -4.84
N VAL A 69 -6.17 3.28 -4.75
CA VAL A 69 -5.06 3.12 -5.69
C VAL A 69 -4.42 1.75 -5.54
N PHE A 70 -4.28 1.22 -4.33
CA PHE A 70 -3.77 -0.15 -4.16
C PHE A 70 -4.68 -1.18 -4.84
N LYS A 71 -5.99 -1.06 -4.67
CA LYS A 71 -6.97 -1.91 -5.35
C LYS A 71 -6.92 -1.76 -6.87
N GLU A 72 -6.72 -0.55 -7.40
CA GLU A 72 -6.50 -0.36 -8.84
C GLU A 72 -5.23 -1.08 -9.32
N LEU A 73 -4.13 -1.02 -8.55
CA LEU A 73 -2.89 -1.71 -8.88
C LEU A 73 -3.03 -3.24 -8.90
N VAL A 74 -3.84 -3.79 -7.99
CA VAL A 74 -4.15 -5.22 -7.93
C VAL A 74 -5.13 -5.61 -9.05
N GLY A 75 -6.22 -4.87 -9.21
CA GLY A 75 -7.32 -5.17 -10.14
C GLY A 75 -7.00 -4.91 -11.62
N ALA A 76 -6.05 -4.02 -11.93
CA ALA A 76 -5.68 -3.72 -13.31
C ALA A 76 -4.95 -4.88 -14.03
N GLY A 77 -4.72 -6.02 -13.37
CA GLY A 77 -4.01 -7.18 -13.96
C GLY A 77 -2.54 -6.90 -14.29
N VAL A 78 -2.06 -5.68 -14.01
CA VAL A 78 -0.67 -5.24 -14.13
C VAL A 78 0.23 -6.08 -13.23
N ASN A 79 -0.34 -6.70 -12.19
CA ASN A 79 0.37 -7.60 -11.29
C ASN A 79 -0.55 -8.69 -10.74
N ALA A 80 -0.90 -9.68 -11.55
CA ALA A 80 -1.61 -10.90 -11.10
C ALA A 80 -0.90 -11.68 -9.96
N GLY A 81 0.26 -11.22 -9.48
CA GLY A 81 1.07 -11.82 -8.41
C GLY A 81 1.43 -10.87 -7.26
N ILE A 82 0.71 -9.74 -7.07
CA ILE A 82 0.82 -8.93 -5.84
C ILE A 82 -0.35 -9.24 -4.93
N PRO A 83 -0.21 -10.23 -4.03
CA PRO A 83 -1.30 -10.59 -3.14
C PRO A 83 -1.44 -9.66 -1.95
N SER A 84 -0.41 -8.85 -1.67
CA SER A 84 -0.35 -8.11 -0.40
C SER A 84 0.38 -6.79 -0.47
N LEU A 85 -0.05 -5.87 0.39
CA LEU A 85 0.64 -4.63 0.71
C LEU A 85 0.85 -4.57 2.22
N VAL A 86 2.08 -4.33 2.63
CA VAL A 86 2.46 -4.09 4.02
C VAL A 86 2.66 -2.59 4.21
N ILE A 87 1.95 -2.02 5.18
CA ILE A 87 2.11 -0.65 5.63
C ILE A 87 2.91 -0.67 6.93
N MET A 88 4.11 -0.10 6.91
CA MET A 88 4.98 0.02 8.08
C MET A 88 4.86 1.42 8.70
N ASN A 89 5.02 1.49 10.02
CA ASN A 89 4.98 2.73 10.81
C ASN A 89 3.75 3.63 10.53
N PRO A 90 2.52 3.08 10.43
CA PRO A 90 1.36 3.90 10.08
C PRO A 90 1.09 4.96 11.16
N PRO A 91 0.70 6.18 10.78
CA PRO A 91 0.19 7.16 11.74
C PRO A 91 -1.03 6.58 12.46
N THR A 92 -1.16 6.78 13.77
CA THR A 92 -2.21 6.15 14.61
C THR A 92 -3.65 6.36 14.13
N ARG A 93 -3.93 7.48 13.43
CA ARG A 93 -5.25 7.72 12.83
C ARG A 93 -5.50 6.85 11.60
N LEU A 94 -4.46 6.56 10.83
CA LEU A 94 -4.54 5.78 9.59
C LEU A 94 -4.95 4.33 9.89
N SER A 95 -4.42 3.72 10.95
CA SER A 95 -4.70 2.33 11.33
C SER A 95 -6.20 2.06 11.57
N ASN A 96 -6.88 2.90 12.34
CA ASN A 96 -8.33 2.72 12.59
C ASN A 96 -9.19 2.91 11.32
N MET A 97 -8.81 3.85 10.45
CA MET A 97 -9.55 4.12 9.21
C MET A 97 -9.33 3.04 8.15
N LEU A 98 -8.10 2.55 7.99
CA LEU A 98 -7.73 1.51 7.03
C LEU A 98 -8.62 0.26 7.17
N ARG A 99 -8.89 -0.17 8.40
CA ARG A 99 -9.71 -1.36 8.66
C ARG A 99 -11.18 -1.19 8.24
N ALA A 100 -11.72 0.03 8.33
CA ALA A 100 -13.09 0.33 7.89
C ALA A 100 -13.17 0.44 6.36
N ILE A 101 -12.23 1.17 5.77
CA ILE A 101 -12.16 1.46 4.34
C ILE A 101 -11.88 0.18 3.55
N GLY A 102 -10.89 -0.62 3.97
CA GLY A 102 -10.51 -1.86 3.29
C GLY A 102 -11.65 -2.85 3.18
N ARG A 103 -12.42 -3.05 4.26
CA ARG A 103 -13.63 -3.89 4.22
C ARG A 103 -14.65 -3.41 3.20
N GLY A 104 -14.89 -2.09 3.13
CA GLY A 104 -15.80 -1.51 2.13
C GLY A 104 -15.31 -1.68 0.69
N GLN A 105 -14.01 -1.90 0.50
CA GLN A 105 -13.39 -2.13 -0.80
C GLN A 105 -13.18 -3.60 -1.15
N GLY A 106 -13.63 -4.54 -0.31
CA GLY A 106 -13.41 -5.98 -0.53
C GLY A 106 -11.97 -6.41 -0.30
N MET A 107 -11.27 -5.73 0.60
CA MET A 107 -9.92 -6.08 1.02
C MET A 107 -9.90 -6.56 2.46
N THR A 108 -9.04 -7.53 2.74
CA THR A 108 -8.72 -7.97 4.09
C THR A 108 -7.60 -7.07 4.62
N VAL A 109 -7.80 -6.53 5.83
CA VAL A 109 -6.85 -5.61 6.48
C VAL A 109 -6.57 -6.12 7.88
N GLU A 110 -5.32 -6.52 8.12
CA GLU A 110 -4.88 -7.14 9.36
C GLU A 110 -3.69 -6.40 9.95
N GLU A 111 -3.76 -6.08 11.24
CA GLU A 111 -2.62 -5.53 11.99
C GLU A 111 -1.73 -6.67 12.47
N GLN A 112 -0.44 -6.57 12.20
CA GLN A 112 0.58 -7.55 12.54
C GLN A 112 1.14 -7.27 13.95
N PRO A 113 1.78 -8.25 14.61
CA PRO A 113 2.33 -8.09 15.96
C PRO A 113 3.37 -6.97 16.11
N ASP A 114 4.04 -6.58 15.02
CA ASP A 114 5.02 -5.49 14.98
C ASP A 114 4.39 -4.11 14.76
N GLY A 115 3.05 -4.02 14.68
CA GLY A 115 2.30 -2.80 14.41
C GLY A 115 2.23 -2.42 12.93
N SER A 116 2.80 -3.23 12.03
CA SER A 116 2.59 -3.09 10.59
C SER A 116 1.19 -3.58 10.20
N TRP A 117 0.73 -3.19 9.01
CA TRP A 117 -0.61 -3.52 8.53
C TRP A 117 -0.52 -4.23 7.19
N LEU A 118 -1.09 -5.42 7.13
CA LEU A 118 -1.16 -6.25 5.93
C LEU A 118 -2.53 -6.05 5.26
N LEU A 119 -2.49 -5.61 4.01
CA LEU A 119 -3.66 -5.49 3.14
C LEU A 119 -3.58 -6.59 2.08
N THR A 120 -4.60 -7.43 1.98
CA THR A 120 -4.71 -8.48 0.97
C THR A 120 -6.04 -8.38 0.24
N ASP A 121 -6.07 -8.78 -1.03
CA ASP A 121 -7.33 -8.89 -1.76
C ASP A 121 -8.15 -10.06 -1.19
N SER A 122 -9.41 -9.81 -0.81
CA SER A 122 -10.26 -10.83 -0.20
C SER A 122 -10.69 -11.92 -1.19
N GLY A 123 -10.49 -11.71 -2.49
CA GLY A 123 -10.72 -12.70 -3.55
C GLY A 123 -9.49 -13.49 -3.98
N TRP A 124 -8.33 -13.32 -3.33
CA TRP A 124 -7.10 -14.03 -3.69
C TRP A 124 -6.96 -15.36 -2.92
N ASP A 125 -7.12 -16.48 -3.64
CA ASP A 125 -7.11 -17.84 -3.08
C ASP A 125 -5.69 -18.45 -2.90
N GLY A 126 -4.62 -17.64 -2.92
CA GLY A 126 -3.28 -18.10 -2.57
C GLY A 126 -2.57 -19.01 -3.59
N GLY A 127 -2.95 -18.95 -4.87
CA GLY A 127 -2.42 -19.78 -5.96
C GLY A 127 -0.94 -19.57 -6.27
#